data_AF-A0A4D4L9F2-F1
#
_entry.id   AF-A0A4D4L9F2-F1
#
_cell.length_a   1.000
_cell.length_b   1.000
_cell.length_c   1.000
_cell.angle_alpha   90.00
_cell.angle_beta   90.00
_cell.angle_gamma   90.00
#
_symmetry.space_group_name_H-M   'P 1'
#
loop_
_entity.id
_entity.type
_entity.pdbx_description
1 polymer ?
#
loop_
_entity_poly.entity_id
_entity_poly.type
_entity_poly.pdbx_seq_one_letter_code
_entity_poly.pdbx_strand_id
1 'polypeptide(L)'
;MLAMTTAVGLGLTAADTAAGRSPDAGKFPADVHTYLEDPERTGEGQEPPHTRLRPDGPDRARWERSLDGSWRFALADRPEDAPGGFWKDGYDASAWQRVQVPHTWQTDDLDHPVFRNVQSEMAPDDPPKVPRDTNPTGAYIRDITVPGTGTGGGR
;
A
#
# COMPACT_ATOMS: atom_id res chain seq x y z
N MET A 1 -33.06 45.37 42.57
CA MET A 1 -32.19 44.53 43.41
C MET A 1 -31.16 43.89 42.49
N LEU A 2 -29.87 44.23 42.69
CA LEU A 2 -28.58 43.65 42.23
C LEU A 2 -28.49 42.94 40.85
N ALA A 3 -27.70 43.45 39.89
CA ALA A 3 -26.25 43.21 39.67
C ALA A 3 -25.98 42.04 38.70
N MET A 4 -25.51 42.33 37.47
CA MET A 4 -24.13 42.14 36.98
C MET A 4 -23.60 40.70 37.13
N THR A 5 -23.15 40.09 36.02
CA THR A 5 -21.72 39.76 35.76
C THR A 5 -21.57 39.03 34.40
N THR A 6 -20.64 39.52 33.61
CA THR A 6 -20.15 39.03 32.31
C THR A 6 -19.27 37.79 32.46
N ALA A 7 -19.27 36.86 31.50
CA ALA A 7 -18.13 35.97 31.26
C ALA A 7 -17.96 35.72 29.76
N VAL A 8 -16.82 36.19 29.24
CA VAL A 8 -16.30 35.89 27.91
C VAL A 8 -15.68 34.49 27.96
N GLY A 9 -16.14 33.59 27.09
CA GLY A 9 -15.55 32.27 26.87
C GLY A 9 -15.02 32.19 25.44
N LEU A 10 -13.70 32.30 25.31
CA LEU A 10 -12.94 32.15 24.07
C LEU A 10 -13.04 30.70 23.60
N GLY A 11 -13.89 30.42 22.62
CA GLY A 11 -13.95 29.11 21.96
C GLY A 11 -12.84 28.99 20.93
N LEU A 12 -11.71 28.41 21.34
CA LEU A 12 -10.65 28.00 20.42
C LEU A 12 -11.21 26.88 19.53
N THR A 13 -11.52 27.19 18.26
CA THR A 13 -11.85 26.15 17.28
C THR A 13 -10.59 25.36 17.01
N ALA A 14 -10.52 24.12 17.53
CA ALA A 14 -9.54 23.16 17.08
C ALA A 14 -9.77 22.95 15.59
N ALA A 15 -8.84 23.44 14.77
CA ALA A 15 -8.77 23.10 13.38
C ALA A 15 -8.64 21.57 13.31
N ASP A 16 -9.70 20.94 12.81
CA ASP A 16 -9.67 19.54 12.40
C ASP A 16 -8.60 19.46 11.30
N THR A 17 -7.41 19.01 11.66
CA THR A 17 -6.38 18.66 10.66
C THR A 17 -6.90 17.40 9.99
N ALA A 18 -7.83 17.61 9.05
CA ALA A 18 -8.16 16.64 8.03
C ALA A 18 -6.84 16.33 7.32
N ALA A 19 -6.22 15.22 7.70
CA ALA A 19 -5.28 14.53 6.83
C ALA A 19 -6.00 14.41 5.49
N GLY A 20 -5.54 15.21 4.51
CA GLY A 20 -6.17 15.34 3.22
C GLY A 20 -6.20 13.98 2.55
N ARG A 21 -7.30 13.24 2.71
CA ARG A 21 -7.56 12.07 1.90
C ARG A 21 -7.75 12.62 0.49
N SER A 22 -6.78 12.35 -0.38
CA SER A 22 -6.88 12.71 -1.80
C SER A 22 -8.25 12.26 -2.31
N PRO A 23 -9.01 13.13 -2.99
CA PRO A 23 -10.35 12.78 -3.48
C PRO A 23 -10.37 11.58 -4.44
N ASP A 24 -9.19 11.17 -4.94
CA ASP A 24 -9.00 10.02 -5.82
C ASP A 24 -8.45 8.76 -5.12
N ALA A 25 -8.22 8.81 -3.80
CA ALA A 25 -7.80 7.66 -2.99
C ALA A 25 -8.93 6.61 -2.89
N GLY A 26 -9.16 5.86 -3.97
CA GLY A 26 -10.16 4.79 -3.98
C GLY A 26 -10.69 4.34 -5.33
N LYS A 27 -10.24 4.91 -6.47
CA LYS A 27 -10.62 4.40 -7.79
C LYS A 27 -9.40 3.86 -8.53
N PHE A 28 -9.14 2.58 -8.35
CA PHE A 28 -8.27 1.87 -9.28
C PHE A 28 -8.84 2.04 -10.71
N PRO A 29 -8.02 2.41 -11.70
CA PRO A 29 -8.51 2.56 -13.06
C PRO A 29 -9.09 1.24 -13.53
N ALA A 30 -10.18 1.31 -14.30
CA ALA A 30 -10.81 0.12 -14.87
C ALA A 30 -9.85 -0.66 -15.80
N ASP A 31 -8.90 0.06 -16.39
CA ASP A 31 -7.79 -0.49 -17.16
C ASP A 31 -6.47 -0.24 -16.44
N VAL A 32 -5.82 -1.32 -16.01
CA VAL A 32 -4.52 -1.31 -15.32
C VAL A 32 -3.41 -0.70 -16.18
N HIS A 33 -3.51 -0.83 -17.51
CA HIS A 33 -2.45 -0.40 -18.42
C HIS A 33 -2.39 1.12 -18.59
N THR A 34 -3.50 1.81 -18.32
CA THR A 34 -3.48 3.28 -18.19
C THR A 34 -2.50 3.73 -17.09
N TYR A 35 -2.27 2.89 -16.07
CA TYR A 35 -1.28 3.17 -15.04
C TYR A 35 0.12 2.68 -15.44
N LEU A 36 0.22 1.46 -15.99
CA LEU A 36 1.52 0.84 -16.30
C LEU A 36 2.26 1.48 -17.49
N GLU A 37 1.53 2.09 -18.43
CA GLU A 37 2.09 2.63 -19.68
C GLU A 37 2.21 4.16 -19.68
N ASP A 38 1.97 4.82 -18.54
CA ASP A 38 2.12 6.27 -18.38
C ASP A 38 3.51 6.63 -17.80
N PRO A 39 4.48 7.09 -18.61
CA PRO A 39 5.82 7.42 -18.14
C PRO A 39 5.86 8.68 -17.25
N GLU A 40 4.84 9.53 -17.28
CA GLU A 40 4.77 10.72 -16.43
C GLU A 40 4.27 10.38 -15.02
N ARG A 41 3.62 9.22 -14.85
CA ARG A 41 3.08 8.75 -13.58
C ARG A 41 4.14 8.12 -12.68
N THR A 42 4.96 8.98 -12.07
CA THR A 42 6.07 8.57 -11.20
C THR A 42 5.68 8.23 -9.75
N GLY A 43 4.48 8.63 -9.30
CA GLY A 43 3.95 8.31 -7.98
C GLY A 43 2.59 8.93 -7.71
N GLU A 44 1.82 8.34 -6.79
CA GLU A 44 0.51 8.83 -6.38
C GLU A 44 0.36 8.66 -4.86
N GLY A 45 -0.07 9.71 -4.16
CA GLY A 45 -0.32 9.66 -2.70
C GLY A 45 0.91 9.42 -1.82
N GLN A 46 2.13 9.55 -2.36
CA GLN A 46 3.38 9.41 -1.61
C GLN A 46 3.74 10.72 -0.89
N GLU A 47 4.39 10.60 0.27
CA GLU A 47 4.97 11.74 0.97
C GLU A 47 6.19 12.31 0.22
N PRO A 48 6.51 13.62 0.35
CA PRO A 48 7.69 14.21 -0.26
C PRO A 48 8.99 13.51 0.18
N PRO A 49 10.02 13.41 -0.69
CA PRO A 49 11.32 12.87 -0.31
C PRO A 49 11.92 13.59 0.90
N HIS A 50 12.29 12.83 1.93
CA HIS A 50 12.86 13.34 3.18
C HIS A 50 13.92 12.37 3.73
N THR A 51 14.72 12.84 4.68
CA THR A 51 15.69 11.98 5.37
C THR A 51 14.97 10.93 6.22
N ARG A 52 15.53 9.72 6.32
CA ARG A 52 14.95 8.68 7.18
C ARG A 52 15.07 9.08 8.64
N LEU A 53 13.93 9.43 9.26
CA LEU A 53 13.83 9.65 10.68
C LEU A 53 13.33 8.38 11.36
N ARG A 54 14.17 7.76 12.18
CA ARG A 54 13.79 6.58 12.97
C ARG A 54 13.74 6.97 14.44
N PRO A 55 12.68 6.60 15.19
CA PRO A 55 12.67 6.76 16.63
C PRO A 55 13.83 5.96 17.26
N ASP A 56 14.70 6.64 18.00
CA ASP A 56 15.80 6.02 18.76
C ASP A 56 15.38 5.71 20.20
N GLY A 57 16.12 4.81 20.85
CA GLY A 57 15.95 4.48 22.27
C GLY A 57 15.06 3.27 22.58
N PRO A 58 14.86 2.96 23.87
CA PRO A 58 14.21 1.72 24.33
C PRO A 58 12.73 1.63 23.95
N ASP A 59 12.08 2.77 23.68
CA ASP A 59 10.66 2.85 23.31
C ASP A 59 10.40 2.74 21.80
N ARG A 60 11.42 2.44 20.98
CA ARG A 60 11.28 2.32 19.52
C ARG A 60 10.13 1.42 19.08
N ALA A 61 9.92 0.29 19.76
CA ALA A 61 8.85 -0.66 19.44
C ALA A 61 7.43 -0.11 19.64
N ARG A 62 7.27 1.04 20.33
CA ARG A 62 5.98 1.75 20.43
C ARG A 62 5.60 2.46 19.14
N TRP A 63 6.61 2.93 18.40
CA TRP A 63 6.44 3.79 17.22
C TRP A 63 6.78 3.08 15.91
N GLU A 64 7.46 1.94 15.99
CA GLU A 64 7.87 1.16 14.84
C GLU A 64 7.50 -0.32 15.00
N ARG A 65 6.95 -0.89 13.94
CA ARG A 65 6.67 -2.31 13.81
C ARG A 65 7.12 -2.79 12.44
N SER A 66 7.91 -3.86 12.40
CA SER A 66 8.24 -4.52 11.13
C SER A 66 7.03 -5.26 10.57
N LEU A 67 6.87 -5.19 9.25
CA LEU A 67 5.92 -5.99 8.48
C LEU A 67 6.60 -7.16 7.75
N ASP A 68 7.85 -7.47 8.10
CA ASP A 68 8.58 -8.64 7.60
C ASP A 68 7.95 -9.93 8.15
N GLY A 69 8.23 -11.05 7.49
CA GLY A 69 7.76 -12.38 7.87
C GLY A 69 6.72 -12.93 6.90
N SER A 70 5.77 -13.73 7.39
CA SER A 70 4.85 -14.48 6.51
C SER A 70 3.73 -13.62 5.92
N TRP A 71 3.60 -13.67 4.59
CA TRP A 71 2.49 -13.07 3.83
C TRP A 71 1.79 -14.14 3.00
N ARG A 72 0.49 -13.97 2.74
CA ARG A 72 -0.23 -14.77 1.74
C ARG A 72 0.06 -14.19 0.36
N PHE A 73 0.32 -15.06 -0.61
CA PHE A 73 0.77 -14.65 -1.93
C PHE A 73 0.06 -15.44 -3.03
N ALA A 74 -0.31 -14.73 -4.11
CA ALA A 74 -0.77 -15.32 -5.36
C ALA A 74 0.01 -14.70 -6.52
N LEU A 75 0.44 -15.54 -7.46
CA LEU A 75 1.07 -15.12 -8.70
C LEU A 75 0.10 -15.40 -9.85
N ALA A 76 -0.02 -14.44 -10.76
CA ALA A 76 -0.78 -14.57 -12.00
C ALA A 76 0.13 -14.24 -13.19
N ASP A 77 -0.14 -14.85 -14.35
CA ASP A 77 0.67 -14.64 -15.57
C ASP A 77 0.49 -13.23 -16.16
N ARG A 78 -0.63 -12.57 -15.85
CA ARG A 78 -0.96 -11.22 -16.32
C ARG A 78 -1.67 -10.41 -15.23
N PRO A 79 -1.61 -9.07 -15.28
CA PRO A 79 -2.31 -8.20 -14.34
C PRO A 79 -3.82 -8.44 -14.28
N GLU A 80 -4.45 -8.78 -15.40
CA GLU A 80 -5.88 -9.05 -15.52
C GLU A 80 -6.28 -10.38 -14.87
N ASP A 81 -5.33 -11.31 -14.76
CA ASP A 81 -5.54 -12.63 -14.16
C ASP A 81 -5.28 -12.61 -12.64
N ALA A 82 -4.79 -11.49 -12.10
CA ALA A 82 -4.62 -11.33 -10.67
C ALA A 82 -5.97 -11.49 -9.95
N PRO A 83 -6.02 -12.13 -8.76
CA PRO A 83 -7.29 -12.43 -8.10
C PRO A 83 -8.15 -11.18 -7.84
N GLY A 84 -9.25 -11.04 -8.58
CA GLY A 84 -10.08 -9.83 -8.52
C GLY A 84 -10.65 -9.56 -7.13
N GLY A 85 -10.55 -8.31 -6.66
CA GLY A 85 -11.12 -7.88 -5.39
C GLY A 85 -10.38 -8.37 -4.15
N PHE A 86 -9.16 -8.89 -4.28
CA PHE A 86 -8.33 -9.36 -3.16
C PHE A 86 -8.04 -8.27 -2.11
N TRP A 87 -8.09 -6.99 -2.52
CA TRP A 87 -7.89 -5.82 -1.66
C TRP A 87 -9.12 -5.45 -0.81
N LYS A 88 -10.26 -6.11 -1.02
CA LYS A 88 -11.48 -5.83 -0.26
C LYS A 88 -11.45 -6.53 1.09
N ASP A 89 -11.99 -5.86 2.10
CA ASP A 89 -12.19 -6.44 3.42
C ASP A 89 -12.99 -7.74 3.35
N GLY A 90 -12.53 -8.76 4.09
CA GLY A 90 -13.19 -10.06 4.16
C GLY A 90 -12.93 -10.98 2.96
N TYR A 91 -12.04 -10.64 2.03
CA TYR A 91 -11.60 -11.55 0.98
C TYR A 91 -10.94 -12.81 1.59
N ASP A 92 -11.44 -13.98 1.21
CA ASP A 92 -10.89 -15.25 1.70
C ASP A 92 -9.64 -15.66 0.89
N ALA A 93 -8.47 -15.34 1.44
CA ALA A 93 -7.18 -15.81 0.93
C ALA A 93 -6.66 -17.05 1.68
N SER A 94 -7.53 -17.83 2.34
CA SER A 94 -7.12 -19.01 3.12
C SER A 94 -6.37 -20.05 2.29
N ALA A 95 -6.75 -20.20 1.02
CA ALA A 95 -6.16 -21.13 0.07
C ALA A 95 -4.84 -20.65 -0.57
N TRP A 96 -4.43 -19.40 -0.36
CA TRP A 96 -3.20 -18.88 -0.93
C TRP A 96 -1.98 -19.46 -0.23
N GLN A 97 -0.91 -19.65 -0.99
CA GLN A 97 0.39 -20.01 -0.44
C GLN A 97 0.95 -18.90 0.44
N ARG A 98 1.96 -19.24 1.25
CA ARG A 98 2.66 -18.30 2.13
C ARG A 98 4.11 -18.14 1.71
N VAL A 99 4.58 -16.90 1.69
CA VAL A 99 5.97 -16.52 1.38
C VAL A 99 6.55 -15.70 2.53
N GLN A 100 7.88 -15.61 2.64
CA GLN A 100 8.56 -14.77 3.61
C GLN A 100 8.97 -13.44 2.95
N VAL A 101 8.57 -12.31 3.50
CA VAL A 101 8.97 -10.98 3.01
C VAL A 101 10.06 -10.42 3.94
N PRO A 102 11.16 -9.83 3.41
CA PRO A 102 11.45 -9.61 1.99
C PRO A 102 11.95 -10.86 1.26
N HIS A 103 11.55 -11.00 0.00
CA HIS A 103 12.03 -12.03 -0.93
C HIS A 103 11.94 -11.54 -2.37
N THR A 104 12.54 -12.29 -3.27
CA THR A 104 12.30 -12.22 -4.72
C THR A 104 11.55 -13.49 -5.10
N TRP A 105 10.36 -13.41 -5.70
CA TRP A 105 9.55 -14.63 -5.89
C TRP A 105 10.21 -15.66 -6.83
N GLN A 106 11.10 -15.25 -7.75
CA GLN A 106 11.89 -16.18 -8.57
C GLN A 106 12.84 -17.05 -7.73
N THR A 107 13.32 -16.58 -6.58
CA THR A 107 14.18 -17.40 -5.70
C THR A 107 13.40 -18.43 -4.87
N ASP A 108 12.08 -18.28 -4.83
CA ASP A 108 11.16 -19.19 -4.15
C ASP A 108 10.57 -20.22 -5.13
N ASP A 109 11.15 -20.35 -6.33
CA ASP A 109 10.69 -21.23 -7.41
C ASP A 109 9.23 -20.96 -7.85
N LEU A 110 8.74 -19.73 -7.64
CA LEU A 110 7.38 -19.32 -8.02
C LEU A 110 7.29 -18.82 -9.47
N ASP A 111 8.44 -18.44 -10.04
CA ASP A 111 8.59 -18.02 -11.42
C ASP A 111 10.04 -18.28 -11.86
N HIS A 112 10.37 -18.00 -13.12
CA HIS A 112 11.67 -18.26 -13.71
C HIS A 112 12.56 -16.99 -13.71
N PRO A 113 13.84 -17.10 -13.31
CA PRO A 113 14.76 -15.99 -13.45
C PRO A 113 15.12 -15.76 -14.92
N VAL A 114 15.10 -14.50 -15.35
CA VAL A 114 15.50 -14.10 -16.71
C VAL A 114 16.78 -13.28 -16.62
N PHE A 115 17.77 -13.62 -17.46
CA PHE A 115 19.01 -12.87 -17.60
C PHE A 115 19.23 -12.49 -19.06
N ARG A 116 19.45 -11.19 -19.31
CA ARG A 116 19.80 -10.64 -20.62
C ARG A 116 20.91 -9.60 -20.45
N ASN A 117 21.78 -9.48 -21.46
CA ASN A 117 22.89 -8.52 -21.44
C ASN A 117 22.50 -7.16 -22.04
N VAL A 118 21.92 -7.15 -23.24
CA VAL A 118 21.58 -5.91 -23.97
C VAL A 118 20.12 -5.89 -24.45
N GLN A 119 19.63 -7.03 -24.94
CA GLN A 119 18.28 -7.14 -25.47
C GLN A 119 17.25 -7.11 -24.35
N SER A 120 16.15 -6.37 -24.56
CA SER A 120 15.00 -6.34 -23.64
C SER A 120 14.43 -7.74 -23.43
N GLU A 121 14.08 -8.06 -22.18
CA GLU A 121 13.31 -9.23 -21.82
C GLU A 121 11.82 -9.11 -22.21
N MET A 122 11.34 -7.88 -22.41
CA MET A 122 9.96 -7.61 -22.81
C MET A 122 9.82 -7.70 -24.32
N ALA A 123 8.81 -8.44 -24.78
CA ALA A 123 8.48 -8.56 -26.19
C ALA A 123 6.99 -8.30 -26.42
N PRO A 124 6.61 -7.44 -27.39
CA PRO A 124 7.48 -6.62 -28.23
C PRO A 124 8.17 -5.48 -27.46
N ASP A 125 9.35 -5.07 -27.93
CA ASP A 125 10.09 -3.91 -27.41
C ASP A 125 9.49 -2.61 -28.00
N ASP A 126 8.35 -2.17 -27.46
CA ASP A 126 7.56 -1.02 -27.92
C ASP A 126 7.21 -0.05 -26.76
N PRO A 127 8.20 0.63 -26.16
CA PRO A 127 7.96 1.53 -25.04
C PRO A 127 7.00 2.68 -25.42
N PRO A 128 6.08 3.09 -24.53
CA PRO A 128 5.97 2.71 -23.11
C PRO A 128 5.10 1.47 -22.84
N LYS A 129 4.74 0.70 -23.88
CA LYS A 129 3.78 -0.39 -23.73
C LYS A 129 4.39 -1.59 -23.03
N VAL A 130 3.57 -2.26 -22.22
CA VAL A 130 3.95 -3.51 -21.55
C VAL A 130 3.34 -4.71 -22.28
N PRO A 131 3.98 -5.89 -22.24
CA PRO A 131 3.41 -7.11 -22.81
C PRO A 131 2.03 -7.43 -22.22
N ARG A 132 1.11 -7.85 -23.08
CA ARG A 132 -0.29 -8.18 -22.72
C ARG A 132 -0.54 -9.68 -22.59
N ASP A 133 0.41 -10.48 -23.03
CA ASP A 133 0.39 -11.94 -23.03
C ASP A 133 1.06 -12.52 -21.78
N THR A 134 2.23 -12.00 -21.39
CA THR A 134 2.99 -12.46 -20.22
C THR A 134 3.56 -11.26 -19.45
N ASN A 135 3.01 -11.00 -18.27
CA ASN A 135 3.46 -9.97 -17.33
C ASN A 135 3.17 -10.44 -15.88
N PRO A 136 4.06 -11.29 -15.32
CA PRO A 136 3.84 -11.92 -14.02
C PRO A 136 3.53 -10.92 -12.92
N THR A 137 2.38 -11.07 -12.29
CA THR A 137 1.82 -10.12 -11.32
C THR A 137 1.59 -10.80 -9.97
N GLY A 138 2.22 -10.26 -8.93
CA GLY A 138 2.12 -10.75 -7.56
C GLY A 138 1.10 -9.99 -6.70
N ALA A 139 0.18 -10.69 -6.05
CA ALA A 139 -0.73 -10.14 -5.06
C ALA A 139 -0.34 -10.61 -3.65
N TYR A 140 -0.26 -9.66 -2.70
CA TYR A 140 0.16 -9.91 -1.32
C TYR A 140 -0.93 -9.51 -0.32
N ILE A 141 -1.20 -10.36 0.67
CA ILE A 141 -2.13 -10.08 1.77
C ILE A 141 -1.51 -10.43 3.11
N ARG A 142 -1.68 -9.54 4.09
CA ARG A 142 -1.34 -9.79 5.49
C ARG A 142 -2.26 -9.03 6.44
N ASP A 143 -2.75 -9.75 7.44
CA ASP A 143 -3.45 -9.15 8.56
C ASP A 143 -2.45 -8.53 9.54
N ILE A 144 -2.71 -7.28 9.94
CA ILE A 144 -1.89 -6.57 10.92
C ILE A 144 -2.77 -6.05 12.06
N THR A 145 -2.25 -6.11 13.28
CA THR A 145 -2.88 -5.48 14.44
C THR A 145 -2.15 -4.19 14.79
N VAL A 146 -2.88 -3.08 14.77
CA VAL A 146 -2.36 -1.77 15.17
C VAL A 146 -2.62 -1.57 16.67
N PRO A 147 -1.59 -1.32 17.50
CA PRO A 147 -1.78 -1.04 18.92
C PRO A 147 -2.55 0.28 19.13
N GLY A 148 -3.56 0.29 20.00
CA GLY A 148 -4.27 1.50 20.41
C GLY A 148 -5.52 1.88 19.59
N THR A 149 -5.81 1.18 18.49
CA THR A 149 -7.08 1.28 17.76
C THR A 149 -7.96 0.06 18.03
N GLY A 150 -8.08 -0.34 19.31
CA GLY A 150 -9.34 -0.96 19.69
C GLY A 150 -10.42 0.08 19.49
N THR A 151 -11.51 -0.24 18.79
CA THR A 151 -12.73 0.58 18.80
C THR A 151 -13.09 0.81 20.27
N GLY A 152 -12.71 1.97 20.79
CA GLY A 152 -12.98 2.35 22.17
C GLY A 152 -14.48 2.55 22.30
N GLY A 153 -15.14 1.57 22.91
CA GLY A 153 -16.33 1.86 23.71
C GLY A 153 -15.96 2.98 24.69
N GLY A 154 -16.81 4.00 24.71
CA GLY A 154 -16.52 5.28 25.35
C GLY A 154 -16.02 5.19 26.78
N ARG A 155 -15.18 6.16 27.13
CA ARG A 155 -15.08 6.71 28.47
C ARG A 155 -15.19 8.22 28.37
#